data_AF-A0A2N9N4H8-F1
#
_entry.id   AF-A0A2N9N4H8-F1
#
_cell.length_a   1.000
_cell.length_b   1.000
_cell.length_c   1.000
_cell.angle_alpha   90.00
_cell.angle_beta   90.00
_cell.angle_gamma   90.00
#
_symmetry.space_group_name_H-M   'P 1'
#
loop_
_entity.id
_entity.type
_entity.pdbx_description
1 polymer ?
#
loop_
_entity_poly.entity_id
_entity_poly.type
_entity_poly.pdbx_seq_one_letter_code
_entity_poly.pdbx_strand_id
1 'polypeptide(L)'
;MCDGLLGEGYAVVAADNLLTGRLANIEHLRNDSRFEFVEKDVCYPADWGTLDYVFHFASPASPVDYAAHGIATLRVGSYGTFEALETARRCGAKFMMASTSECYRPRRIGEM
;
A
#
# COMPACT_ATOMS: atom_id res chain seq x y z
N MET A 1 -9.65 3.95 5.90
CA MET A 1 -8.79 3.17 6.82
C MET A 1 -8.14 4.10 7.83
N CYS A 2 -7.34 5.08 7.38
CA CYS A 2 -6.62 6.00 8.26
C CYS A 2 -7.56 6.66 9.28
N ASP A 3 -8.73 7.15 8.83
CA ASP A 3 -9.76 7.72 9.71
C ASP A 3 -10.21 6.77 10.82
N GLY A 4 -10.43 5.50 10.48
CA GLY A 4 -10.86 4.48 11.42
C GLY A 4 -9.78 4.17 12.46
N LEU A 5 -8.54 3.98 12.02
CA LEU A 5 -7.42 3.73 12.92
C LEU A 5 -7.14 4.94 13.85
N LEU A 6 -7.20 6.16 13.32
CA LEU A 6 -7.06 7.39 14.12
C LEU A 6 -8.22 7.54 15.11
N GLY A 7 -9.44 7.18 14.70
CA GLY A 7 -10.63 7.18 15.56
C GLY A 7 -10.57 6.16 16.70
N GLU A 8 -9.87 5.04 16.48
CA GLU A 8 -9.58 4.03 17.51
C GLU A 8 -8.39 4.38 18.41
N GLY A 9 -7.69 5.49 18.14
CA GLY A 9 -6.59 5.99 18.97
C GLY A 9 -5.19 5.61 18.49
N TYR A 10 -5.05 4.93 17.36
CA TYR A 10 -3.75 4.59 16.79
C TYR A 10 -3.04 5.80 16.18
N ALA A 11 -1.70 5.71 16.09
CA ALA A 11 -0.91 6.55 15.19
C ALA A 11 -0.75 5.86 13.83
N VAL A 12 -0.77 6.63 12.75
CA VAL A 12 -0.81 6.12 11.38
C VAL A 12 0.23 6.82 10.55
N VAL A 13 1.15 6.04 9.97
CA VAL A 13 2.04 6.48 8.89
C VAL A 13 1.48 5.92 7.59
N ALA A 14 1.09 6.80 6.67
CA ALA A 14 0.60 6.44 5.35
C ALA A 14 1.69 6.69 4.30
N ALA A 15 1.95 5.69 3.46
CA ALA A 15 2.92 5.76 2.38
C ALA A 15 2.25 5.52 1.02
N ASP A 16 2.42 6.46 0.09
CA ASP A 16 1.88 6.36 -1.27
C ASP A 16 2.77 7.16 -2.24
N ASN A 17 2.93 6.71 -3.48
CA ASN A 17 3.66 7.45 -4.52
C ASN A 17 2.73 8.30 -5.41
N LEU A 18 1.45 8.36 -5.08
CA LEU A 18 0.38 9.09 -5.75
C LEU A 18 0.18 8.68 -7.22
N LEU A 19 0.59 7.46 -7.60
CA LEU A 19 0.39 6.95 -8.96
C LEU A 19 -1.11 6.85 -9.30
N THR A 20 -1.89 6.29 -8.38
CA THR A 20 -3.37 6.26 -8.45
C THR A 20 -4.02 6.94 -7.25
N GLY A 21 -3.26 7.18 -6.17
CA GLY A 21 -3.69 7.89 -4.97
C GLY A 21 -3.91 9.39 -5.22
N ARG A 22 -4.63 10.03 -4.29
CA ARG A 22 -4.91 11.48 -4.34
C ARG A 22 -4.72 12.08 -2.96
N LEU A 23 -3.96 13.17 -2.86
CA LEU A 23 -3.76 13.91 -1.60
C LEU A 23 -5.07 14.41 -0.99
N ALA A 24 -6.06 14.73 -1.82
CA ALA A 24 -7.39 15.13 -1.35
C ALA A 24 -8.07 14.07 -0.44
N ASN A 25 -7.67 12.79 -0.53
CA ASN A 25 -8.20 11.73 0.32
C ASN A 25 -7.68 11.79 1.77
N ILE A 26 -6.61 12.52 2.03
CA ILE A 26 -5.93 12.59 3.33
C ILE A 26 -5.70 14.03 3.81
N GLU A 27 -6.10 15.04 3.01
CA GLU A 27 -5.87 16.44 3.32
C GLU A 27 -6.50 16.84 4.66
N HIS A 28 -7.65 16.28 5.00
CA HIS A 28 -8.32 16.54 6.28
C HIS A 28 -7.58 15.98 7.49
N LEU A 29 -6.64 15.04 7.30
CA LEU A 29 -5.83 14.44 8.37
C LEU A 29 -4.52 15.19 8.63
N ARG A 30 -4.14 16.15 7.77
CA ARG A 30 -2.83 16.83 7.80
C ARG A 30 -2.45 17.51 9.12
N ASN A 31 -3.44 17.85 9.94
CA ASN A 31 -3.24 18.56 11.22
C ASN A 31 -3.38 17.63 12.44
N ASP A 32 -3.66 16.34 12.26
CA ASP A 32 -3.65 15.37 13.36
C ASP A 32 -2.19 14.98 13.66
N SER A 33 -1.73 15.21 14.88
CA SER A 33 -0.35 14.92 15.28
C SER A 33 0.01 13.44 15.29
N ARG A 34 -0.98 12.55 15.15
CA ARG A 34 -0.80 11.10 15.08
C ARG A 34 -0.78 10.59 13.64
N PHE A 35 -1.00 11.46 12.65
CA PHE A 35 -0.99 11.11 11.25
C PHE A 35 0.25 11.68 10.56
N GLU A 36 0.98 10.82 9.86
CA GLU A 36 2.08 11.19 9.00
C GLU A 36 1.84 10.67 7.58
N PHE A 37 2.05 11.51 6.58
CA PHE A 37 2.05 11.08 5.18
C PHE A 37 3.46 11.17 4.61
N VAL A 38 3.90 10.08 3.99
CA VAL A 38 5.21 9.95 3.34
C VAL A 38 4.98 9.66 1.86
N GLU A 39 5.27 10.64 1.01
CA GLU A 39 5.24 10.43 -0.44
C GLU A 39 6.41 9.54 -0.85
N LYS A 40 6.15 8.26 -1.15
CA LYS A 40 7.19 7.27 -1.41
C LYS A 40 6.67 6.08 -2.22
N ASP A 41 7.51 5.60 -3.14
CA ASP A 41 7.36 4.28 -3.73
C ASP A 41 7.84 3.19 -2.75
N VAL A 42 6.90 2.37 -2.29
CA VAL A 42 7.10 1.28 -1.33
C VAL A 42 7.96 0.13 -1.89
N CYS A 43 8.24 0.11 -3.20
CA CYS A 43 9.20 -0.83 -3.78
C CYS A 43 10.64 -0.58 -3.34
N TYR A 44 10.93 0.57 -2.71
CA TYR A 44 12.26 0.93 -2.23
C TYR A 44 12.32 0.88 -0.70
N PRO A 45 13.42 0.33 -0.14
CA PRO A 45 13.60 0.28 1.31
C PRO A 45 13.41 1.64 1.99
N ALA A 46 12.87 1.62 3.20
CA ALA A 46 12.81 2.76 4.12
C ALA A 46 12.91 2.27 5.56
N ASP A 47 13.33 3.18 6.43
CA ASP A 47 13.18 3.03 7.86
C ASP A 47 11.87 3.70 8.28
N TRP A 48 10.94 2.90 8.80
CA TRP A 48 9.63 3.35 9.28
C TRP A 48 9.58 3.45 10.81
N GLY A 49 10.73 3.27 11.48
CA GLY A 49 10.79 3.18 12.94
C GLY A 49 10.11 1.91 13.47
N THR A 50 9.43 2.05 14.61
CA THR A 50 8.70 0.95 15.24
C THR A 50 7.25 0.91 14.77
N LEU A 51 6.82 -0.23 14.25
CA LEU A 51 5.44 -0.47 13.81
C LEU A 51 4.86 -1.70 14.51
N ASP A 52 3.61 -1.62 14.95
CA ASP A 52 2.86 -2.78 15.46
C ASP A 52 2.11 -3.53 14.35
N TYR A 53 1.72 -2.82 13.29
CA TYR A 53 0.93 -3.33 12.17
C TYR A 53 1.42 -2.74 10.84
N VAL A 54 1.44 -3.58 9.80
CA VAL A 54 1.73 -3.20 8.42
C VAL A 54 0.55 -3.61 7.54
N PHE A 55 -0.12 -2.63 6.94
CA PHE A 55 -1.22 -2.83 5.99
C PHE A 55 -0.76 -2.51 4.57
N HIS A 56 -0.56 -3.54 3.75
CA HIS A 56 -0.11 -3.37 2.38
C HIS A 56 -1.29 -3.31 1.41
N PHE A 57 -1.67 -2.09 1.04
CA PHE A 57 -2.74 -1.79 0.07
C PHE A 57 -2.23 -1.08 -1.19
N ALA A 58 -0.92 -0.85 -1.30
CA ALA A 58 -0.34 -0.18 -2.45
C ALA A 58 -0.35 -1.11 -3.67
N SER A 59 -1.23 -0.83 -4.61
CA SER A 59 -1.23 -1.39 -5.95
C SER A 59 -2.16 -0.55 -6.84
N PRO A 60 -1.86 -0.35 -8.13
CA PRO A 60 -2.90 -0.06 -9.11
C PRO A 60 -3.96 -1.16 -8.99
N ALA A 61 -5.26 -0.83 -8.92
CA ALA A 61 -6.29 -1.76 -8.42
C ALA A 61 -7.47 -2.00 -9.39
N SER A 62 -7.49 -1.33 -10.54
CA SER A 62 -8.53 -1.54 -11.56
C SER A 62 -7.95 -2.18 -12.83
N PRO A 63 -8.76 -2.91 -13.63
CA PRO A 63 -8.34 -3.47 -14.92
C PRO A 63 -7.68 -2.44 -15.85
N VAL A 64 -8.19 -1.22 -15.85
CA VAL A 64 -7.65 -0.11 -16.63
C VAL A 64 -6.27 0.28 -16.12
N ASP A 65 -6.10 0.39 -14.80
CA ASP A 65 -4.81 0.75 -14.20
C ASP A 65 -3.78 -0.37 -14.36
N TYR A 66 -4.18 -1.65 -14.27
CA TYR A 66 -3.26 -2.77 -14.52
C TYR A 66 -2.70 -2.72 -15.95
N ALA A 67 -3.56 -2.41 -16.93
CA ALA A 67 -3.16 -2.31 -18.32
C ALA A 67 -2.26 -1.09 -18.58
N ALA A 68 -2.60 0.05 -17.99
CA ALA A 68 -1.83 1.29 -18.14
C ALA A 68 -0.47 1.24 -17.39
N HIS A 69 -0.43 0.58 -16.23
CA HIS A 69 0.70 0.60 -15.29
C HIS A 69 1.27 -0.80 -15.01
N GLY A 70 1.30 -1.69 -15.99
CA GLY A 70 1.69 -3.09 -15.80
C GLY A 70 3.05 -3.31 -15.11
N ILE A 71 4.07 -2.52 -15.47
CA ILE A 71 5.39 -2.61 -14.81
C ILE A 71 5.32 -2.17 -13.34
N ALA A 72 4.60 -1.09 -13.04
CA ALA A 72 4.44 -0.63 -11.67
C ALA A 72 3.64 -1.63 -10.83
N THR A 73 2.56 -2.19 -11.38
CA THR A 73 1.77 -3.27 -10.75
C THR A 73 2.63 -4.48 -10.45
N LEU A 74 3.45 -4.94 -11.40
CA LEU A 74 4.36 -6.07 -11.18
C LEU A 74 5.37 -5.79 -10.07
N ARG A 75 5.97 -4.59 -10.10
CA ARG A 75 6.98 -4.18 -9.11
C ARG A 75 6.40 -4.08 -7.71
N VAL A 76 5.27 -3.40 -7.54
CA VAL A 76 4.66 -3.23 -6.21
C VAL A 76 4.11 -4.55 -5.68
N GLY A 77 3.48 -5.37 -6.52
CA GLY A 77 3.01 -6.70 -6.14
C GLY A 77 4.12 -7.66 -5.73
N SER A 78 5.35 -7.47 -6.22
CA SER A 78 6.51 -8.31 -5.91
C SER A 78 7.45 -7.65 -4.89
N TYR A 79 8.19 -6.62 -5.33
CA TYR A 79 9.16 -5.90 -4.51
C TYR A 79 8.49 -5.10 -3.41
N GLY A 80 7.37 -4.42 -3.70
CA GLY A 80 6.62 -3.69 -2.67
C GLY A 80 6.14 -4.62 -1.54
N THR A 81 5.57 -5.77 -1.88
CA THR A 81 5.19 -6.81 -0.91
C THR A 81 6.40 -7.31 -0.13
N PHE A 82 7.53 -7.58 -0.79
CA PHE A 82 8.75 -8.05 -0.14
C PHE A 82 9.28 -7.04 0.88
N GLU A 83 9.38 -5.76 0.51
CA GLU A 83 9.85 -4.70 1.41
C GLU A 83 8.89 -4.48 2.59
N ALA A 84 7.58 -4.60 2.38
CA ALA A 84 6.59 -4.49 3.44
C ALA A 84 6.68 -5.67 4.44
N LEU A 85 6.94 -6.89 3.94
CA LEU A 85 7.19 -8.07 4.77
C LEU A 85 8.49 -7.96 5.57
N GLU A 86 9.57 -7.48 4.95
CA GLU A 86 10.84 -7.24 5.63
C GLU A 86 10.69 -6.17 6.72
N THR A 87 9.94 -5.10 6.44
CA THR A 87 9.60 -4.07 7.43
C THR A 87 8.87 -4.70 8.62
N ALA A 88 7.79 -5.47 8.36
CA ALA A 88 7.03 -6.12 9.42
C ALA A 88 7.91 -7.08 10.24
N ARG A 89 8.78 -7.85 9.59
CA ARG A 89 9.72 -8.77 10.24
C ARG A 89 10.71 -8.03 11.15
N ARG A 90 11.25 -6.89 10.69
CA ARG A 90 12.20 -6.06 11.48
C ARG A 90 11.56 -5.45 12.71
N CYS A 91 10.31 -4.99 12.60
CA CYS A 91 9.57 -4.40 13.70
C CYS A 91 8.90 -5.43 14.62
N GLY A 92 8.79 -6.70 14.20
CA GLY A 92 7.94 -7.69 14.88
C GLY A 92 6.44 -7.40 14.71
N ALA A 93 6.08 -6.65 13.67
CA ALA A 93 4.72 -6.20 13.39
C ALA A 93 3.84 -7.32 12.81
N LYS A 94 2.52 -7.20 12.99
CA LYS A 94 1.57 -8.01 12.22
C LYS A 94 1.45 -7.48 10.79
N PHE A 95 1.32 -8.37 9.83
CA PHE A 95 1.21 -8.01 8.41
C PHE A 95 -0.16 -8.40 7.83
N MET A 96 -0.77 -7.50 7.08
CA MET A 96 -1.97 -7.73 6.29
C MET A 96 -1.74 -7.20 4.87
N MET A 97 -2.17 -7.94 3.85
CA MET A 97 -2.18 -7.50 2.46
C MET A 97 -3.59 -7.63 1.88
N ALA A 98 -4.01 -6.67 1.06
CA ALA A 98 -5.21 -6.82 0.24
C ALA A 98 -4.89 -7.63 -1.03
N SER A 99 -5.28 -8.90 -1.05
CA SER A 99 -5.19 -9.74 -2.25
C SER A 99 -6.39 -9.50 -3.19
N THR A 100 -6.37 -10.13 -4.35
CA THR A 100 -7.43 -10.04 -5.38
C THR A 100 -7.86 -11.42 -5.87
N SER A 101 -9.12 -11.54 -6.29
CA SER A 101 -9.65 -12.76 -6.91
C SER A 101 -9.04 -13.04 -8.29
N GLU A 102 -8.37 -12.07 -8.92
CA GLU A 102 -7.67 -12.26 -10.18
C GLU A 102 -6.56 -13.33 -10.09
N CYS A 103 -6.01 -13.60 -8.89
CA CYS A 103 -5.07 -14.70 -8.67
C CYS A 103 -5.63 -16.08 -9.04
N TYR A 104 -6.96 -16.23 -9.04
CA TYR A 104 -7.65 -17.48 -9.39
C TYR A 104 -8.12 -17.51 -10.84
N ARG A 105 -8.06 -16.40 -11.58
CA ARG A 105 -8.59 -16.37 -12.93
C ARG A 105 -7.64 -17.05 -13.91
N PRO A 106 -8.09 -18.09 -14.63
CA PRO A 106 -7.30 -18.66 -15.70
C PRO A 106 -7.16 -17.65 -16.84
N ARG A 107 -5.96 -17.51 -17.40
CA ARG A 107 -5.72 -16.73 -18.61
C ARG A 107 -6.54 -17.35 -19.75
N ARG A 108 -7.60 -16.68 -20.21
CA ARG A 108 -8.25 -17.04 -21.47
C ARG A 108 -7.32 -16.68 -22.61
N ILE A 109 -6.66 -17.68 -23.18
CA ILE A 109 -5.87 -17.52 -24.41
C ILE A 109 -6.90 -17.40 -25.55
N GLY A 110 -7.10 -16.20 -26.10
CA GLY A 110 -7.91 -16.07 -27.33
C GLY A 110 -8.61 -14.74 -27.63
N GLU A 111 -8.66 -13.75 -26.74
CA GLU A 111 -9.28 -12.45 -27.07
C GLU A 111 -8.18 -11.41 -27.30
N MET A 112 -7.91 -11.14 -28.58
CA MET A 112 -7.26 -9.93 -29.11
C MET A 112 -8.35 -8.98 -29.62
#